data_AF-A0A2W5T314-F1
#
_entry.id   AF-A0A2W5T314-F1
#
_cell.length_a   1.000
_cell.length_b   1.000
_cell.length_c   1.000
_cell.angle_alpha   90.00
_cell.angle_beta   90.00
_cell.angle_gamma   90.00
#
_symmetry.space_group_name_H-M   'P 1'
#
loop_
_entity.id
_entity.type
_entity.pdbx_description
1 polymer ?
#
loop_
_entity_poly.entity_id
_entity_poly.type
_entity_poly.pdbx_seq_one_letter_code
_entity_poly.pdbx_strand_id
1 'polypeptide(L)'
;MTAVKEVYIVATESPEPLTPELLKEAFAAEEVELVFGEDGNLFSVRADDSRVDVKFDARLAPLGWTPDLLTGGQELREQLENARGFYRVSYEPGKPQPSIAAFEALWTVRTLLEICEGVAVDVTSFKIHSHLDVEEITELDFDIRDHITVHAQVMGEGERQNWVHTHGMAKFGSPDVEMFHIADEDLNAAETFFQELCADLAFAQGPQPRQVIATSVGMGFQLLPSDEGRANLYGADPDAFTAHNTNFLTVVSPEGRHAMSEVLAHYRDRFTRESDAEAEKRQTDASRQLPTFKGRYLRKGLMEPLTFLVRAPFEVHPSGVDAEPEQEQLWVEVIQWDEDTLVGKLVEGGTRTTEWRKGSHVEVDDSQINALAVAREGRQLDPEEMEQLLQLELPA
;
A
#
# COMPACT_ATOMS: atom_id res chain seq x y z
N MET A 1 29.08 -3.07 7.57
CA MET A 1 28.41 -2.78 6.28
C MET A 1 27.49 -3.94 6.02
N THR A 2 26.20 -3.73 6.24
CA THR A 2 25.14 -4.63 5.76
C THR A 2 25.28 -4.71 4.25
N ALA A 3 25.38 -5.90 3.68
CA ALA A 3 25.40 -6.04 2.22
C ALA A 3 24.12 -5.41 1.66
N VAL A 4 24.26 -4.46 0.72
CA VAL A 4 23.13 -3.85 0.01
C VAL A 4 22.33 -5.00 -0.60
N LYS A 5 21.10 -5.19 -0.13
CA LYS A 5 20.24 -6.27 -0.63
C LYS A 5 19.59 -5.79 -1.92
N GLU A 6 19.55 -6.67 -2.91
CA GLU A 6 18.75 -6.48 -4.11
C GLU A 6 17.28 -6.35 -3.71
N VAL A 7 16.59 -5.37 -4.26
CA VAL A 7 15.18 -5.08 -3.94
C VAL A 7 14.28 -5.29 -5.16
N TYR A 8 14.71 -4.79 -6.31
CA TYR A 8 13.99 -4.96 -7.56
C TYR A 8 14.85 -5.60 -8.63
N ILE A 9 14.23 -6.34 -9.52
CA ILE A 9 14.86 -6.86 -10.73
C ILE A 9 14.00 -6.47 -11.94
N VAL A 10 14.56 -5.75 -12.90
CA VAL A 10 13.93 -5.59 -14.22
C VAL A 10 14.42 -6.71 -15.12
N ALA A 11 13.51 -7.63 -15.46
CA ALA A 11 13.78 -8.78 -16.31
C ALA A 11 13.33 -8.47 -17.75
N THR A 12 14.25 -8.58 -18.70
CA THR A 12 14.04 -8.26 -20.12
C THR A 12 14.47 -9.43 -21.01
N GLU A 13 13.88 -9.56 -22.20
CA GLU A 13 14.28 -10.56 -23.19
C GLU A 13 15.67 -10.28 -23.80
N SER A 14 16.14 -9.03 -23.75
CA SER A 14 17.45 -8.65 -24.28
C SER A 14 18.57 -9.19 -23.37
N PRO A 15 19.54 -9.96 -23.90
CA PRO A 15 20.72 -10.37 -23.13
C PRO A 15 21.80 -9.28 -23.04
N GLU A 16 21.59 -8.12 -23.68
CA GLU A 16 22.53 -7.00 -23.70
C GLU A 16 22.00 -5.83 -22.89
N PRO A 17 22.85 -5.15 -22.11
CA PRO A 17 22.44 -3.97 -21.36
C PRO A 17 22.17 -2.79 -22.31
N LEU A 18 21.31 -1.87 -21.87
CA LEU A 18 21.06 -0.60 -22.53
C LEU A 18 22.36 0.21 -22.64
N THR A 19 22.49 0.98 -23.71
CA THR A 19 23.70 1.77 -23.93
C THR A 19 23.79 2.94 -22.95
N PRO A 20 25.01 3.39 -22.59
CA PRO A 20 25.18 4.55 -21.72
C PRO A 20 24.50 5.82 -22.26
N GLU A 21 24.43 5.98 -23.58
CA GLU A 21 23.77 7.13 -24.21
C GLU A 21 22.26 7.12 -23.96
N LEU A 22 21.61 5.98 -24.14
CA LEU A 22 20.17 5.84 -23.91
C LEU A 22 19.82 6.01 -22.42
N LEU A 23 20.63 5.46 -21.53
CA LEU A 23 20.48 5.64 -20.09
C LEU A 23 20.64 7.11 -19.69
N LYS A 24 21.62 7.83 -20.24
CA LYS A 24 21.78 9.27 -19.96
C LYS A 24 20.60 10.11 -20.45
N GLU A 25 20.03 9.77 -21.60
CA GLU A 25 18.86 10.47 -22.13
C GLU A 25 17.62 10.22 -21.27
N ALA A 26 17.39 8.97 -20.87
CA ALA A 26 16.22 8.60 -20.07
C ALA A 26 16.25 9.16 -18.64
N PHE A 27 17.44 9.22 -18.02
CA PHE A 27 17.64 9.75 -16.67
C PHE A 27 17.99 11.25 -16.64
N ALA A 28 17.76 11.98 -17.74
CA ALA A 28 18.07 13.40 -17.83
C ALA A 28 17.10 14.25 -16.99
N ALA A 29 17.40 14.43 -15.71
CA ALA A 29 16.69 15.31 -14.79
C ALA A 29 17.66 16.25 -14.05
N GLU A 30 17.20 17.45 -13.67
CA GLU A 30 18.07 18.50 -13.11
C GLU A 30 18.77 18.10 -11.79
N GLU A 31 18.15 17.22 -11.01
CA GLU A 31 18.59 16.81 -9.66
C GLU A 31 19.15 15.38 -9.63
N VAL A 32 19.35 14.74 -10.79
CA VAL A 32 19.79 13.35 -10.89
C VAL A 32 21.19 13.27 -11.51
N GLU A 33 22.13 12.65 -10.81
CA GLU A 33 23.45 12.28 -11.34
C GLU A 33 23.49 10.78 -11.69
N LEU A 34 23.86 10.48 -12.93
CA LEU A 34 24.07 9.11 -13.40
C LEU A 34 25.58 8.79 -13.49
N VAL A 35 26.04 7.85 -12.67
CA VAL A 35 27.46 7.44 -12.59
C VAL A 35 27.63 6.02 -13.14
N PHE A 36 28.62 5.78 -13.99
CA PHE A 36 28.82 4.46 -14.64
C PHE A 36 30.04 3.72 -14.10
N GLY A 37 29.93 2.39 -13.95
CA GLY A 37 31.07 1.50 -13.69
C GLY A 37 31.68 1.57 -12.28
N GLU A 38 31.04 2.26 -11.34
CA GLU A 38 31.48 2.35 -9.95
C GLU A 38 31.10 1.09 -9.17
N ASP A 39 31.98 0.62 -8.28
CA ASP A 39 31.72 -0.53 -7.39
C ASP A 39 31.26 -1.84 -8.09
N GLY A 40 31.57 -1.98 -9.39
CA GLY A 40 31.14 -3.11 -10.21
C GLY A 40 29.68 -3.04 -10.67
N ASN A 41 29.02 -1.90 -10.48
CA ASN A 41 27.69 -1.62 -11.02
C ASN A 41 27.76 -1.26 -12.50
N LEU A 42 26.67 -1.49 -13.23
CA LEU A 42 26.51 -0.96 -14.58
C LEU A 42 26.41 0.57 -14.51
N PHE A 43 25.50 1.06 -13.66
CA PHE A 43 25.37 2.45 -13.31
C PHE A 43 24.77 2.64 -11.92
N SER A 44 24.86 3.85 -11.40
CA SER A 44 24.24 4.29 -10.16
C SER A 44 23.48 5.59 -10.42
N VAL A 45 22.27 5.70 -9.86
CA VAL A 45 21.45 6.91 -9.85
C VAL A 45 21.62 7.57 -8.49
N ARG A 46 21.96 8.86 -8.47
CA ARG A 46 22.14 9.64 -7.25
C ARG A 46 21.25 10.88 -7.29
N ALA A 47 20.48 11.09 -6.24
CA ALA A 47 19.67 12.28 -6.03
C ALA A 47 19.72 12.64 -4.54
N ASP A 48 20.01 13.90 -4.20
CA ASP A 48 20.18 14.34 -2.80
C ASP A 48 21.05 13.40 -1.93
N ASP A 49 20.46 12.78 -0.91
CA ASP A 49 21.10 11.86 0.03
C ASP A 49 20.89 10.38 -0.34
N SER A 50 20.34 10.10 -1.51
CA SER A 50 20.04 8.75 -1.98
C SER A 50 21.01 8.24 -3.03
N ARG A 51 21.12 6.91 -3.08
CA ARG A 51 21.91 6.20 -4.07
C ARG A 51 21.22 4.87 -4.41
N VAL A 52 20.90 4.70 -5.68
CA VAL A 52 20.37 3.47 -6.25
C VAL A 52 21.42 2.87 -7.18
N ASP A 53 21.85 1.66 -6.89
CA ASP A 53 22.85 0.92 -7.64
C ASP A 53 22.19 -0.11 -8.55
N VAL A 54 22.55 -0.09 -9.83
CA VAL A 54 22.03 -1.00 -10.85
C VAL A 54 23.15 -1.86 -11.43
N LYS A 55 23.01 -3.18 -11.29
CA LYS A 55 23.87 -4.19 -11.94
C LYS A 55 23.12 -4.83 -13.09
N PHE A 56 23.84 -5.36 -14.07
CA PHE A 56 23.23 -6.12 -15.16
C PHE A 56 23.85 -7.50 -15.26
N ASP A 57 22.99 -8.52 -15.24
CA ASP A 57 23.35 -9.91 -15.50
C ASP A 57 22.67 -10.40 -16.77
N ALA A 58 23.44 -11.12 -17.59
CA ALA A 58 22.94 -11.76 -18.81
C ALA A 58 22.88 -13.28 -18.65
N ARG A 59 21.92 -13.90 -19.32
CA ARG A 59 21.81 -15.35 -19.50
C ARG A 59 21.87 -15.72 -20.97
N LEU A 60 22.60 -16.80 -21.25
CA LEU A 60 22.72 -17.34 -22.61
C LEU A 60 21.40 -17.89 -23.14
N ALA A 61 20.56 -18.41 -22.25
CA ALA A 61 19.23 -18.94 -22.53
C ALA A 61 18.21 -18.31 -21.57
N PRO A 62 16.91 -18.30 -21.94
CA PRO A 62 15.82 -17.90 -21.05
C PRO A 62 15.84 -18.57 -19.68
N LEU A 63 15.14 -17.99 -18.70
CA LEU A 63 15.06 -18.57 -17.36
C LEU A 63 14.47 -19.99 -17.41
N GLY A 64 13.39 -20.16 -18.18
CA GLY A 64 12.71 -21.43 -18.44
C GLY A 64 11.88 -21.96 -17.27
N TRP A 65 11.66 -21.15 -16.24
CA TRP A 65 10.77 -21.42 -15.10
C TRP A 65 10.42 -20.09 -14.41
N THR A 66 9.36 -20.05 -13.61
CA THR A 66 9.11 -18.95 -12.66
C THR A 66 8.94 -19.55 -11.27
N PRO A 67 9.53 -18.96 -10.20
CA PRO A 67 9.28 -19.44 -8.85
C PRO A 67 7.78 -19.41 -8.51
N ASP A 68 7.23 -20.52 -8.02
CA ASP A 68 5.81 -20.63 -7.62
C ASP A 68 5.41 -19.61 -6.53
N LEU A 69 6.40 -19.14 -5.77
CA LEU A 69 6.25 -18.15 -4.71
C LEU A 69 5.97 -16.73 -5.23
N LEU A 70 6.27 -16.43 -6.50
CA LEU A 70 6.03 -15.09 -7.05
C LEU A 70 4.56 -14.89 -7.40
N THR A 71 3.94 -13.83 -6.91
CA THR A 71 2.57 -13.43 -7.25
C THR A 71 2.57 -12.48 -8.44
N GLY A 72 1.79 -12.81 -9.48
CA GLY A 72 1.67 -12.01 -10.69
C GLY A 72 0.88 -12.77 -11.76
N GLY A 73 0.29 -12.04 -12.71
CA GLY A 73 -0.50 -12.61 -13.80
C GLY A 73 0.29 -13.60 -14.66
N GLN A 74 -0.41 -14.55 -15.30
CA GLN A 74 0.23 -15.58 -16.12
C GLN A 74 1.13 -15.00 -17.21
N GLU A 75 0.68 -13.94 -17.90
CA GLU A 75 1.46 -13.27 -18.96
C GLU A 75 2.79 -12.70 -18.42
N LEU A 76 2.79 -12.12 -17.22
CA LEU A 76 4.01 -11.58 -16.60
C LEU A 76 4.98 -12.70 -16.21
N ARG A 77 4.46 -13.84 -15.76
CA ARG A 77 5.27 -15.04 -15.49
C ARG A 77 5.90 -15.58 -16.78
N GLU A 78 5.14 -15.64 -17.87
CA GLU A 78 5.65 -16.06 -19.18
C GLU A 78 6.75 -15.12 -19.71
N GLN A 79 6.59 -13.79 -19.54
CA GLN A 79 7.65 -12.84 -19.88
C GLN A 79 8.91 -13.06 -19.02
N LEU A 80 8.75 -13.27 -17.72
CA LEU A 80 9.87 -13.57 -16.81
C LEU A 80 10.58 -14.89 -17.18
N GLU A 81 9.83 -15.92 -17.59
CA GLU A 81 10.39 -17.19 -18.08
C GLU A 81 11.27 -17.01 -19.30
N ASN A 82 10.88 -16.09 -20.19
CA ASN A 82 11.56 -15.78 -21.44
C ASN A 82 12.73 -14.79 -21.27
N ALA A 83 12.86 -14.14 -20.10
CA ALA A 83 13.87 -13.13 -19.83
C ALA A 83 15.31 -13.68 -19.90
N ARG A 84 16.22 -12.86 -20.42
CA ARG A 84 17.64 -13.15 -20.61
C ARG A 84 18.56 -12.04 -20.08
N GLY A 85 18.06 -10.84 -19.86
CA GLY A 85 18.77 -9.75 -19.20
C GLY A 85 18.08 -9.38 -17.89
N PHE A 86 18.87 -9.04 -16.88
CA PHE A 86 18.38 -8.76 -15.54
C PHE A 86 19.09 -7.53 -14.97
N TYR A 87 18.38 -6.41 -14.88
CA TYR A 87 18.85 -5.25 -14.13
C TYR A 87 18.50 -5.45 -12.65
N ARG A 88 19.52 -5.61 -11.82
CA ARG A 88 19.37 -5.78 -10.37
C ARG A 88 19.54 -4.43 -9.70
N VAL A 89 18.45 -3.97 -9.08
CA VAL A 89 18.36 -2.66 -8.44
C VAL A 89 18.49 -2.84 -6.94
N SER A 90 19.41 -2.10 -6.34
CA SER A 90 19.74 -2.21 -4.93
C SER A 90 19.99 -0.82 -4.35
N TYR A 91 19.63 -0.61 -3.09
CA TYR A 91 19.83 0.65 -2.40
C TYR A 91 19.94 0.41 -0.89
N GLU A 92 20.45 1.41 -0.18
CA GLU A 92 20.37 1.44 1.29
C GLU A 92 19.15 2.27 1.70
N PRO A 93 18.27 1.76 2.57
CA PRO A 93 17.13 2.53 3.06
C PRO A 93 17.59 3.84 3.71
N GLY A 94 17.07 4.96 3.21
CA GLY A 94 17.44 6.30 3.66
C GLY A 94 16.95 6.63 5.08
N LYS A 95 17.56 7.66 5.68
CA LYS A 95 17.09 8.30 6.93
C LYS A 95 16.87 9.79 6.69
N PRO A 96 15.87 10.42 7.31
CA PRO A 96 15.01 9.88 8.36
C PRO A 96 13.85 9.01 7.86
N GLN A 97 13.51 9.06 6.57
CA GLN A 97 12.34 8.39 6.00
C GLN A 97 12.76 7.30 5.01
N PRO A 98 12.61 6.00 5.35
CA PRO A 98 13.04 4.89 4.51
C PRO A 98 12.34 4.79 3.17
N SER A 99 11.07 5.23 3.08
CA SER A 99 10.29 5.15 1.84
C SER A 99 10.91 5.92 0.69
N ILE A 100 11.66 7.01 0.95
CA ILE A 100 12.25 7.86 -0.11
C ILE A 100 13.15 7.03 -1.04
N ALA A 101 14.11 6.30 -0.47
CA ALA A 101 15.01 5.45 -1.25
C ALA A 101 14.28 4.33 -1.99
N ALA A 102 13.17 3.83 -1.43
CA ALA A 102 12.33 2.84 -2.09
C ALA A 102 11.62 3.42 -3.31
N PHE A 103 11.13 4.66 -3.23
CA PHE A 103 10.51 5.36 -4.35
C PHE A 103 11.51 5.69 -5.45
N GLU A 104 12.72 6.15 -5.12
CA GLU A 104 13.75 6.44 -6.11
C GLU A 104 14.22 5.17 -6.82
N ALA A 105 14.29 4.05 -6.10
CA ALA A 105 14.55 2.75 -6.70
C ALA A 105 13.41 2.30 -7.62
N LEU A 106 12.14 2.53 -7.23
CA LEU A 106 10.99 2.20 -8.07
C LEU A 106 10.90 3.13 -9.29
N TRP A 107 11.24 4.42 -9.15
CA TRP A 107 11.38 5.35 -10.26
C TRP A 107 12.48 4.91 -11.23
N THR A 108 13.62 4.44 -10.70
CA THR A 108 14.69 3.84 -11.52
C THR A 108 14.17 2.62 -12.30
N VAL A 109 13.36 1.77 -11.67
CA VAL A 109 12.70 0.62 -12.31
C VAL A 109 11.73 1.08 -13.41
N ARG A 110 10.91 2.11 -13.14
CA ARG A 110 10.00 2.72 -14.12
C ARG A 110 10.77 3.21 -15.34
N THR A 111 11.77 4.06 -15.15
CA THR A 111 12.56 4.63 -16.24
C THR A 111 13.24 3.56 -17.08
N LEU A 112 13.68 2.45 -16.48
CA LEU A 112 14.18 1.30 -17.22
C LEU A 112 13.07 0.64 -18.07
N LEU A 113 11.88 0.41 -17.51
CA LEU A 113 10.75 -0.20 -18.22
C LEU A 113 10.17 0.70 -19.33
N GLU A 114 10.34 2.01 -19.25
CA GLU A 114 9.95 2.96 -20.31
C GLU A 114 10.84 2.84 -21.56
N ILE A 115 12.10 2.40 -21.40
CA ILE A 115 13.09 2.31 -22.49
C ILE A 115 13.47 0.87 -22.84
N CYS A 116 12.95 -0.13 -22.12
CA CYS A 116 13.09 -1.55 -22.46
C CYS A 116 11.85 -2.36 -22.07
N GLU A 117 11.45 -3.27 -22.96
CA GLU A 117 10.36 -4.20 -22.68
C GLU A 117 10.78 -5.25 -21.64
N GLY A 118 9.92 -5.49 -20.66
CA GLY A 118 10.16 -6.43 -19.58
C GLY A 118 9.15 -6.34 -18.45
N VAL A 119 9.47 -7.02 -17.35
CA VAL A 119 8.70 -7.01 -16.10
C VAL A 119 9.59 -6.62 -14.93
N ALA A 120 9.01 -5.99 -13.92
CA ALA A 120 9.67 -5.75 -12.65
C ALA A 120 9.33 -6.86 -11.65
N VAL A 121 10.34 -7.40 -10.98
CA VAL A 121 10.18 -8.33 -9.86
C VAL A 121 10.57 -7.60 -8.59
N ASP A 122 9.63 -7.47 -7.67
CA ASP A 122 9.91 -7.08 -6.29
C ASP A 122 10.32 -8.32 -5.51
N VAL A 123 11.61 -8.45 -5.25
CA VAL A 123 12.15 -9.65 -4.59
C VAL A 123 11.85 -9.67 -3.09
N THR A 124 11.40 -8.55 -2.53
CA THR A 124 11.12 -8.43 -1.10
C THR A 124 9.68 -8.79 -0.76
N SER A 125 8.73 -8.45 -1.64
CA SER A 125 7.31 -8.79 -1.50
C SER A 125 6.89 -10.00 -2.35
N PHE A 126 7.81 -10.53 -3.17
CA PHE A 126 7.57 -11.63 -4.11
C PHE A 126 6.53 -11.31 -5.18
N LYS A 127 6.48 -10.06 -5.67
CA LYS A 127 5.54 -9.62 -6.70
C LYS A 127 6.20 -9.48 -8.07
N ILE A 128 5.42 -9.73 -9.12
CA ILE A 128 5.77 -9.39 -10.50
C ILE A 128 4.82 -8.29 -10.96
N HIS A 129 5.40 -7.19 -11.43
CA HIS A 129 4.71 -6.01 -11.92
C HIS A 129 4.97 -5.83 -13.42
N SER A 130 3.93 -5.48 -14.15
CA SER A 130 4.04 -4.96 -15.51
C SER A 130 4.58 -3.52 -15.51
N HIS A 131 4.89 -2.99 -16.69
CA HIS A 131 5.23 -1.56 -16.84
C HIS A 131 4.09 -0.64 -16.39
N LEU A 132 2.83 -1.00 -16.69
CA LEU A 132 1.66 -0.22 -16.29
C LEU A 132 1.48 -0.23 -14.77
N ASP A 133 1.68 -1.38 -14.12
CA ASP A 133 1.61 -1.46 -12.66
C ASP A 133 2.65 -0.51 -12.02
N VAL A 134 3.89 -0.52 -12.53
CA VAL A 134 4.96 0.34 -12.00
C VAL A 134 4.67 1.82 -12.26
N GLU A 135 4.18 2.15 -13.46
CA GLU A 135 3.74 3.51 -13.79
C GLU A 135 2.68 4.00 -12.79
N GLU A 136 1.60 3.24 -12.60
CA GLU A 136 0.54 3.55 -11.65
C GLU A 136 1.06 3.71 -10.22
N ILE A 137 1.87 2.78 -9.72
CA ILE A 137 2.41 2.84 -8.35
C ILE A 137 3.26 4.10 -8.14
N THR A 138 3.94 4.59 -9.17
CA THR A 138 4.78 5.80 -9.08
C THR A 138 4.02 7.11 -9.29
N GLU A 139 2.81 7.08 -9.86
CA GLU A 139 2.01 8.29 -10.11
C GLU A 139 0.93 8.54 -9.05
N LEU A 140 0.43 7.47 -8.43
CA LEU A 140 -0.59 7.54 -7.39
C LEU A 140 0.03 7.86 -6.03
N ASP A 141 -0.84 8.14 -5.06
CA ASP A 141 -0.38 8.29 -3.67
C ASP A 141 0.17 6.96 -3.15
N PHE A 142 1.12 7.03 -2.23
CA PHE A 142 1.67 5.84 -1.61
C PHE A 142 0.58 4.94 -1.06
N ASP A 143 0.57 3.72 -1.55
CA ASP A 143 -0.26 2.63 -1.06
C ASP A 143 0.63 1.46 -0.67
N ILE A 144 0.72 1.19 0.62
CA ILE A 144 1.56 0.11 1.14
C ILE A 144 1.20 -1.26 0.55
N ARG A 145 -0.05 -1.45 0.09
CA ARG A 145 -0.54 -2.69 -0.51
C ARG A 145 0.20 -3.06 -1.78
N ASP A 146 0.77 -2.09 -2.49
CA ASP A 146 1.61 -2.34 -3.65
C ASP A 146 2.98 -2.88 -3.28
N HIS A 147 3.43 -2.56 -2.08
CA HIS A 147 4.77 -2.83 -1.63
C HIS A 147 4.89 -4.05 -0.71
N ILE A 148 3.80 -4.54 -0.14
CA ILE A 148 3.83 -5.70 0.75
C ILE A 148 2.90 -6.81 0.27
N THR A 149 3.16 -8.01 0.72
CA THR A 149 2.24 -9.15 0.60
C THR A 149 1.87 -9.61 2.00
N VAL A 150 0.58 -9.83 2.25
CA VAL A 150 0.08 -10.36 3.53
C VAL A 150 -0.36 -11.79 3.31
N HIS A 151 0.13 -12.71 4.16
CA HIS A 151 -0.20 -14.12 4.11
C HIS A 151 -0.84 -14.55 5.41
N ALA A 152 -1.91 -15.35 5.31
CA ALA A 152 -2.47 -16.10 6.42
C ALA A 152 -2.16 -17.59 6.23
N GLN A 153 -1.53 -18.19 7.24
CA GLN A 153 -1.22 -19.62 7.27
C GLN A 153 -1.91 -20.29 8.46
N VAL A 154 -2.61 -21.39 8.20
CA VAL A 154 -3.21 -22.21 9.25
C VAL A 154 -2.10 -22.93 10.04
N MET A 155 -2.05 -22.72 11.35
CA MET A 155 -1.08 -23.32 12.27
C MET A 155 -1.58 -24.60 12.94
N GLY A 156 -2.88 -24.89 12.87
CA GLY A 156 -3.51 -26.04 13.53
C GLY A 156 -5.03 -26.10 13.35
N GLU A 157 -5.68 -27.09 13.96
CA GLU A 157 -7.14 -27.25 13.92
C GLU A 157 -7.80 -26.42 15.03
N GLY A 158 -8.58 -25.37 14.69
CA GLY A 158 -9.39 -24.59 15.63
C GLY A 158 -9.67 -23.14 15.22
N GLU A 159 -10.64 -22.48 15.88
CA GLU A 159 -11.17 -21.14 15.54
C GLU A 159 -10.16 -19.96 15.66
N ARG A 160 -8.94 -20.18 16.16
CA ARG A 160 -7.90 -19.14 16.36
C ARG A 160 -6.51 -19.70 16.08
N GLN A 161 -6.30 -20.19 14.86
CA GLN A 161 -5.07 -20.88 14.49
C GLN A 161 -4.36 -20.25 13.30
N ASN A 162 -4.78 -19.05 12.83
CA ASN A 162 -4.05 -18.42 11.74
C ASN A 162 -2.84 -17.64 12.27
N TRP A 163 -1.72 -17.83 11.57
CA TRP A 163 -0.56 -16.96 11.58
C TRP A 163 -0.66 -16.03 10.39
N VAL A 164 -0.84 -14.75 10.67
CA VAL A 164 -0.85 -13.71 9.64
C VAL A 164 0.50 -13.00 9.66
N HIS A 165 1.16 -12.87 8.52
CA HIS A 165 2.46 -12.21 8.43
C HIS A 165 2.66 -11.49 7.10
N THR A 166 3.62 -10.56 7.06
CA THR A 166 3.93 -9.77 5.87
C THR A 166 5.23 -10.20 5.21
N HIS A 167 5.37 -9.83 3.94
CA HIS A 167 6.63 -9.74 3.21
C HIS A 167 6.75 -8.37 2.54
N GLY A 168 7.97 -7.86 2.42
CA GLY A 168 8.26 -6.63 1.67
C GLY A 168 8.85 -5.51 2.52
N MET A 169 8.77 -5.57 3.84
CA MET A 169 9.22 -4.46 4.70
C MET A 169 10.73 -4.24 4.69
N ALA A 170 11.50 -5.27 4.30
CA ALA A 170 12.95 -5.22 4.22
C ALA A 170 13.48 -4.06 3.35
N LYS A 171 12.75 -3.69 2.28
CA LYS A 171 13.15 -2.60 1.39
C LYS A 171 13.00 -1.22 2.04
N PHE A 172 12.10 -1.09 3.02
CA PHE A 172 11.96 0.09 3.87
C PHE A 172 12.88 0.03 5.11
N GLY A 173 13.87 -0.88 5.14
CA GLY A 173 14.78 -1.04 6.27
C GLY A 173 14.10 -1.50 7.57
N SER A 174 12.88 -2.03 7.48
CA SER A 174 12.10 -2.51 8.62
C SER A 174 11.96 -4.03 8.59
N PRO A 175 11.87 -4.71 9.74
CA PRO A 175 11.45 -6.11 9.80
C PRO A 175 10.01 -6.26 9.28
N ASP A 176 9.69 -7.43 8.75
CA ASP A 176 8.30 -7.79 8.47
C ASP A 176 7.52 -7.95 9.78
N VAL A 177 6.19 -7.92 9.73
CA VAL A 177 5.34 -8.03 10.93
C VAL A 177 4.56 -9.34 10.92
N GLU A 178 4.27 -9.85 12.11
CA GLU A 178 3.51 -11.08 12.28
C GLU A 178 2.55 -11.02 13.47
N MET A 179 1.46 -11.77 13.37
CA MET A 179 0.41 -11.87 14.38
C MET A 179 -0.10 -13.31 14.42
N PHE A 180 -0.39 -13.80 15.61
CA PHE A 180 -0.76 -15.20 15.85
C PHE A 180 -2.16 -15.33 16.44
N HIS A 181 -2.71 -16.54 16.37
CA HIS A 181 -4.00 -16.91 16.94
C HIS A 181 -5.16 -16.07 16.39
N ILE A 182 -5.13 -15.80 15.09
CA ILE A 182 -6.15 -15.02 14.40
C ILE A 182 -7.29 -15.94 13.96
N ALA A 183 -8.52 -15.53 14.24
CA ALA A 183 -9.71 -16.22 13.79
C ALA A 183 -9.98 -15.95 12.31
N ASP A 184 -10.63 -16.87 11.62
CA ASP A 184 -10.98 -16.69 10.19
C ASP A 184 -11.82 -15.42 9.97
N GLU A 185 -12.74 -15.13 10.91
CA GLU A 185 -13.57 -13.92 10.89
C GLU A 185 -12.78 -12.61 11.09
N ASP A 186 -11.54 -12.69 11.58
CA ASP A 186 -10.67 -11.55 11.86
C ASP A 186 -9.59 -11.32 10.79
N LEU A 187 -9.53 -12.15 9.75
CA LEU A 187 -8.45 -12.07 8.74
C LEU A 187 -8.41 -10.72 8.03
N ASN A 188 -9.55 -10.21 7.56
CA ASN A 188 -9.63 -8.89 6.90
C ASN A 188 -9.25 -7.74 7.85
N ALA A 189 -9.66 -7.86 9.12
CA ALA A 189 -9.31 -6.90 10.17
C ALA A 189 -7.80 -6.89 10.45
N ALA A 190 -7.18 -8.08 10.54
CA ALA A 190 -5.74 -8.23 10.71
C ALA A 190 -4.96 -7.67 9.52
N GLU A 191 -5.43 -7.91 8.30
CA GLU A 191 -4.80 -7.39 7.09
C GLU A 191 -4.82 -5.85 7.06
N THR A 192 -5.96 -5.22 7.33
CA THR A 192 -6.05 -3.75 7.40
C THR A 192 -5.17 -3.17 8.51
N PHE A 193 -5.15 -3.81 9.68
CA PHE A 193 -4.25 -3.42 10.76
C PHE A 193 -2.77 -3.48 10.31
N PHE A 194 -2.36 -4.52 9.59
CA PHE A 194 -1.01 -4.61 9.04
C PHE A 194 -0.72 -3.56 7.97
N GLN A 195 -1.67 -3.25 7.11
CA GLN A 195 -1.49 -2.18 6.13
C GLN A 195 -1.23 -0.84 6.83
N GLU A 196 -2.03 -0.48 7.85
CA GLU A 196 -1.80 0.74 8.65
C GLU A 196 -0.41 0.71 9.32
N LEU A 197 -0.07 -0.37 10.03
CA LEU A 197 1.21 -0.50 10.73
C LEU A 197 2.42 -0.46 9.79
N CYS A 198 2.36 -1.17 8.66
CA CYS A 198 3.44 -1.21 7.68
C CYS A 198 3.62 0.13 6.98
N ALA A 199 2.53 0.87 6.74
CA ALA A 199 2.63 2.24 6.26
C ALA A 199 3.39 3.11 7.27
N ASP A 200 2.99 3.09 8.55
CA ASP A 200 3.68 3.85 9.60
C ASP A 200 5.17 3.49 9.70
N LEU A 201 5.51 2.21 9.62
CA LEU A 201 6.91 1.75 9.62
C LEU A 201 7.68 2.25 8.38
N ALA A 202 7.08 2.20 7.19
CA ALA A 202 7.71 2.68 5.95
C ALA A 202 8.01 4.19 5.98
N PHE A 203 7.18 4.97 6.68
CA PHE A 203 7.37 6.40 6.92
C PHE A 203 8.20 6.74 8.17
N ALA A 204 8.78 5.74 8.84
CA ALA A 204 9.50 5.89 10.12
C ALA A 204 8.67 6.55 11.25
N GLN A 205 7.35 6.37 11.22
CA GLN A 205 6.40 6.79 12.25
C GLN A 205 5.91 5.61 13.11
N GLY A 206 6.27 4.38 12.73
CA GLY A 206 5.88 3.18 13.45
C GLY A 206 6.47 3.08 14.87
N PRO A 207 5.86 2.22 15.73
CA PRO A 207 6.28 2.06 17.11
C PRO A 207 7.68 1.46 17.25
N GLN A 208 8.39 1.89 18.29
CA GLN A 208 9.62 1.20 18.70
C GLN A 208 9.28 -0.14 19.38
N PRO A 209 10.16 -1.16 19.28
CA PRO A 209 9.94 -2.41 19.98
C PRO A 209 9.74 -2.21 21.48
N ARG A 210 8.77 -2.92 22.07
CA ARG A 210 8.35 -2.88 23.48
C ARG A 210 7.74 -1.55 23.93
N GLN A 211 7.40 -0.68 22.99
CA GLN A 211 6.61 0.51 23.27
C GLN A 211 5.14 0.20 23.08
N VAL A 212 4.33 0.46 24.10
CA VAL A 212 2.87 0.43 23.97
C VAL A 212 2.41 1.68 23.24
N ILE A 213 1.70 1.50 22.13
CA ILE A 213 1.04 2.58 21.38
C ILE A 213 -0.42 2.23 21.16
N ALA A 214 -1.22 3.23 20.77
CA ALA A 214 -2.61 3.04 20.39
C ALA A 214 -2.75 2.93 18.87
N THR A 215 -3.66 2.07 18.41
CA THR A 215 -4.14 2.05 17.02
C THR A 215 -4.91 3.31 16.67
N SER A 216 -5.25 3.47 15.39
CA SER A 216 -6.15 4.53 14.89
C SER A 216 -7.52 4.54 15.58
N VAL A 217 -7.94 3.40 16.14
CA VAL A 217 -9.19 3.20 16.90
C VAL A 217 -9.01 3.24 18.42
N GLY A 218 -7.82 3.64 18.90
CA GLY A 218 -7.55 3.88 20.32
C GLY A 218 -7.16 2.64 21.15
N MET A 219 -6.97 1.48 20.52
CA MET A 219 -6.63 0.23 21.21
C MET A 219 -5.13 0.05 21.36
N GLY A 220 -4.67 -0.34 22.54
CA GLY A 220 -3.24 -0.52 22.82
C GLY A 220 -2.65 -1.78 22.17
N PHE A 221 -1.44 -1.69 21.65
CA PHE A 221 -0.61 -2.84 21.26
C PHE A 221 0.88 -2.51 21.41
N GLN A 222 1.75 -3.51 21.27
CA GLN A 222 3.19 -3.31 21.15
C GLN A 222 3.82 -4.30 20.16
N LEU A 223 5.05 -4.01 19.72
CA LEU A 223 5.86 -4.89 18.89
C LEU A 223 6.96 -5.56 19.71
N LEU A 224 7.10 -6.88 19.62
CA LEU A 224 8.21 -7.63 20.18
C LEU A 224 9.08 -8.21 19.05
N PRO A 225 10.41 -8.29 19.22
CA PRO A 225 11.23 -9.12 18.33
C PRO A 225 10.70 -10.56 18.26
N SER A 226 10.75 -11.19 17.08
CA SER A 226 10.13 -12.50 16.85
C SER A 226 10.64 -13.62 17.77
N ASP A 227 11.91 -13.56 18.17
CA ASP A 227 12.49 -14.51 19.13
C ASP A 227 11.85 -14.39 20.53
N GLU A 228 11.49 -13.19 20.95
CA GLU A 228 10.76 -12.95 22.20
C GLU A 228 9.26 -13.25 22.06
N GLY A 229 8.65 -12.80 20.97
CA GLY A 229 7.22 -13.03 20.70
C GLY A 229 6.89 -14.51 20.60
N ARG A 230 7.63 -15.27 19.78
CA ARG A 230 7.39 -16.70 19.58
C ARG A 230 7.75 -17.55 20.80
N ALA A 231 8.67 -17.11 21.67
CA ALA A 231 9.01 -17.84 22.89
C ALA A 231 7.83 -17.97 23.88
N ASN A 232 6.87 -17.05 23.82
CA ASN A 232 5.67 -17.04 24.67
C ASN A 232 4.43 -17.57 23.94
N LEU A 233 4.58 -18.08 22.71
CA LEU A 233 3.50 -18.57 21.90
C LEU A 233 3.10 -19.99 22.34
N TYR A 234 1.91 -20.12 22.89
CA TYR A 234 1.37 -21.40 23.36
C TYR A 234 0.65 -22.14 22.23
N GLY A 235 0.97 -23.42 22.03
CA GLY A 235 0.21 -24.31 21.14
C GLY A 235 0.63 -24.29 19.67
N ALA A 236 1.71 -23.60 19.33
CA ALA A 236 2.32 -23.62 18.00
C ALA A 236 3.56 -24.52 17.97
N ASP A 237 3.72 -25.28 16.88
CA ASP A 237 4.97 -25.99 16.61
C ASP A 237 6.04 -25.00 16.14
N PRO A 238 7.20 -24.86 16.82
CA PRO A 238 8.29 -23.99 16.36
C PRO A 238 8.76 -24.30 14.94
N ASP A 239 8.63 -25.55 14.48
CA ASP A 239 9.02 -25.94 13.13
C ASP A 239 8.09 -25.36 12.06
N ALA A 240 6.88 -24.92 12.42
CA ALA A 240 5.95 -24.24 11.51
C ALA A 240 6.52 -22.93 10.93
N PHE A 241 7.54 -22.36 11.59
CA PHE A 241 8.15 -21.08 11.21
C PHE A 241 9.51 -21.22 10.51
N THR A 242 9.96 -22.44 10.22
CA THR A 242 11.35 -22.71 9.77
C THR A 242 11.74 -22.04 8.45
N ALA A 243 10.78 -21.72 7.58
CA ALA A 243 11.03 -20.92 6.38
C ALA A 243 11.24 -19.41 6.68
N HIS A 244 10.91 -18.95 7.89
CA HIS A 244 10.80 -17.55 8.31
C HIS A 244 11.65 -17.27 9.57
N ASN A 245 12.85 -17.86 9.59
CA ASN A 245 13.63 -18.05 10.82
C ASN A 245 14.17 -16.78 11.49
N THR A 246 14.16 -15.62 10.83
CA THR A 246 14.64 -14.37 11.43
C THR A 246 14.07 -13.14 10.72
N ASN A 247 13.90 -12.04 11.47
CA ASN A 247 13.56 -10.70 11.00
C ASN A 247 12.05 -10.35 10.93
N PHE A 248 11.28 -10.80 11.92
CA PHE A 248 9.91 -10.37 12.15
C PHE A 248 9.77 -9.55 13.45
N LEU A 249 8.77 -8.68 13.49
CA LEU A 249 8.21 -8.07 14.69
C LEU A 249 6.85 -8.69 14.97
N THR A 250 6.72 -9.35 16.11
CA THR A 250 5.48 -9.93 16.57
C THR A 250 4.60 -8.88 17.22
N VAL A 251 3.37 -8.74 16.73
CA VAL A 251 2.34 -7.89 17.32
C VAL A 251 1.68 -8.61 18.49
N VAL A 252 1.62 -7.94 19.62
CA VAL A 252 1.01 -8.46 20.85
C VAL A 252 0.23 -7.36 21.60
N SER A 253 -0.63 -7.77 22.53
CA SER A 253 -1.34 -6.86 23.43
C SER A 253 -0.37 -6.06 24.30
N PRO A 254 -0.82 -4.99 24.99
CA PRO A 254 0.00 -4.22 25.92
C PRO A 254 0.64 -5.07 27.03
N GLU A 255 -0.01 -6.18 27.41
CA GLU A 255 0.47 -7.15 28.40
C GLU A 255 1.38 -8.24 27.80
N GLY A 256 1.65 -8.19 26.49
CA GLY A 256 2.49 -9.16 25.79
C GLY A 256 1.77 -10.45 25.39
N ARG A 257 0.44 -10.44 25.28
CA ARG A 257 -0.35 -11.62 24.91
C ARG A 257 -0.65 -11.65 23.41
N HIS A 258 -0.71 -12.84 22.83
CA HIS A 258 -1.08 -13.05 21.41
C HIS A 258 -2.59 -12.95 21.13
N ALA A 259 -3.43 -12.81 22.15
CA ALA A 259 -4.88 -12.68 21.94
C ALA A 259 -5.22 -11.27 21.44
N MET A 260 -5.30 -11.09 20.12
CA MET A 260 -5.52 -9.80 19.47
C MET A 260 -6.98 -9.49 19.13
N SER A 261 -7.92 -10.37 19.51
CA SER A 261 -9.34 -10.23 19.15
C SER A 261 -9.96 -8.91 19.60
N GLU A 262 -9.57 -8.37 20.76
CA GLU A 262 -10.07 -7.08 21.25
C GLU A 262 -9.55 -5.90 20.42
N VAL A 263 -8.29 -5.96 19.98
CA VAL A 263 -7.69 -4.94 19.10
C VAL A 263 -8.36 -4.99 17.72
N LEU A 264 -8.58 -6.19 17.19
CA LEU A 264 -9.16 -6.41 15.87
C LEU A 264 -10.67 -6.19 15.81
N ALA A 265 -11.40 -6.31 16.92
CA ALA A 265 -12.85 -6.11 16.95
C ALA A 265 -13.28 -4.75 16.36
N HIS A 266 -12.55 -3.68 16.65
CA HIS A 266 -12.83 -2.35 16.12
C HIS A 266 -12.48 -2.19 14.64
N TYR A 267 -11.52 -2.96 14.13
CA TYR A 267 -11.27 -3.04 12.69
C TYR A 267 -12.35 -3.86 11.99
N ARG A 268 -12.84 -4.92 12.65
CA ARG A 268 -13.96 -5.75 12.18
C ARG A 268 -15.21 -4.91 11.93
N ASP A 269 -15.47 -3.92 12.78
CA ASP A 269 -16.61 -2.99 12.62
C ASP A 269 -16.57 -2.24 11.27
N ARG A 270 -15.40 -2.00 10.68
CA ARG A 270 -15.28 -1.41 9.32
C ARG A 270 -15.82 -2.34 8.23
N PHE A 271 -15.81 -3.65 8.48
CA PHE A 271 -16.32 -4.67 7.56
C PHE A 271 -17.75 -5.11 7.89
N THR A 272 -18.27 -4.72 9.05
CA THR A 272 -19.66 -4.94 9.40
C THR A 272 -20.51 -4.08 8.48
N ARG A 273 -21.33 -4.75 7.65
CA ARG A 273 -22.25 -4.08 6.73
C ARG A 273 -23.14 -3.12 7.51
N GLU A 274 -23.12 -1.85 7.12
CA GLU A 274 -24.06 -0.85 7.64
C GLU A 274 -25.50 -1.36 7.48
N SER A 275 -26.34 -1.13 8.49
CA SER A 275 -27.74 -1.53 8.38
C SER A 275 -28.44 -0.69 7.32
N ASP A 276 -29.46 -1.26 6.66
CA ASP A 276 -30.24 -0.53 5.64
C ASP A 276 -30.78 0.81 6.16
N ALA A 277 -31.15 0.86 7.45
CA ALA A 277 -31.63 2.07 8.10
C ALA A 277 -30.54 3.13 8.28
N GLU A 278 -29.30 2.74 8.58
CA GLU A 278 -28.17 3.66 8.68
C GLU A 278 -27.76 4.18 7.30
N ALA A 279 -27.70 3.30 6.30
CA ALA A 279 -27.42 3.66 4.93
C ALA A 279 -28.47 4.63 4.36
N GLU A 280 -29.77 4.35 4.56
CA GLU A 280 -30.86 5.22 4.13
C GLU A 280 -30.81 6.59 4.82
N LYS A 281 -30.49 6.61 6.12
CA LYS A 281 -30.32 7.86 6.86
C LYS A 281 -29.16 8.70 6.30
N ARG A 282 -27.99 8.10 6.09
CA ARG A 282 -26.82 8.79 5.52
C ARG A 282 -27.13 9.34 4.13
N GLN A 283 -27.72 8.52 3.26
CA GLN A 283 -28.15 8.94 1.94
C GLN A 283 -29.10 10.15 2.01
N THR A 284 -30.10 10.08 2.89
CA THR A 284 -31.07 11.16 3.07
C THR A 284 -30.41 12.45 3.55
N ASP A 285 -29.52 12.34 4.55
CA ASP A 285 -28.78 13.49 5.08
C ASP A 285 -27.85 14.10 4.03
N ALA A 286 -27.13 13.26 3.28
CA ALA A 286 -26.25 13.67 2.18
C ALA A 286 -27.03 14.38 1.07
N SER A 287 -28.11 13.76 0.55
CA SER A 287 -28.93 14.37 -0.51
C SER A 287 -29.54 15.71 -0.08
N ARG A 288 -29.90 15.88 1.19
CA ARG A 288 -30.40 17.16 1.73
C ARG A 288 -29.31 18.23 1.78
N GLN A 289 -28.09 17.86 2.18
CA GLN A 289 -26.98 18.80 2.39
C GLN A 289 -26.17 19.09 1.12
N LEU A 290 -26.26 18.22 0.12
CA LEU A 290 -25.46 18.26 -1.11
C LEU A 290 -25.48 19.63 -1.81
N PRO A 291 -26.63 20.32 -2.01
CA PRO A 291 -26.63 21.61 -2.68
C PRO A 291 -25.83 22.68 -1.93
N THR A 292 -25.92 22.72 -0.60
CA THR A 292 -25.18 23.68 0.24
C THR A 292 -23.70 23.31 0.29
N PHE A 293 -23.39 22.02 0.39
CA PHE A 293 -22.02 21.50 0.36
C PHE A 293 -21.30 21.84 -0.94
N LYS A 294 -21.94 21.56 -2.08
CA LYS A 294 -21.46 21.92 -3.42
C LYS A 294 -21.32 23.44 -3.59
N GLY A 295 -22.31 24.21 -3.13
CA GLY A 295 -22.24 25.67 -3.12
C GLY A 295 -21.04 26.21 -2.33
N ARG A 296 -20.71 25.58 -1.19
CA ARG A 296 -19.55 25.95 -0.37
C ARG A 296 -18.22 25.53 -0.99
N TYR A 297 -18.18 24.36 -1.61
CA TYR A 297 -17.04 23.90 -2.39
C TYR A 297 -16.69 24.90 -3.50
N LEU A 298 -17.66 25.31 -4.32
CA LEU A 298 -17.45 26.20 -5.47
C LEU A 298 -17.03 27.63 -5.09
N ARG A 299 -17.28 28.06 -3.85
CA ARG A 299 -16.90 29.37 -3.32
C ARG A 299 -15.60 29.35 -2.52
N LYS A 300 -15.00 28.18 -2.27
CA LYS A 300 -13.80 28.07 -1.44
C LYS A 300 -12.69 28.94 -2.01
N GLY A 301 -12.09 29.78 -1.17
CA GLY A 301 -10.89 30.51 -1.55
C GLY A 301 -9.75 29.54 -1.86
N LEU A 302 -8.90 29.89 -2.83
CA LEU A 302 -7.72 29.11 -3.23
C LEU A 302 -6.77 28.77 -2.06
N MET A 303 -6.82 29.54 -0.97
CA MET A 303 -5.96 29.40 0.21
C MET A 303 -6.70 28.85 1.44
N GLU A 304 -7.95 28.42 1.30
CA GLU A 304 -8.69 27.84 2.42
C GLU A 304 -8.22 26.40 2.68
N PRO A 305 -7.80 26.05 3.90
CA PRO A 305 -7.30 24.72 4.24
C PRO A 305 -8.47 23.74 4.48
N LEU A 306 -9.41 23.69 3.54
CA LEU A 306 -10.59 22.82 3.59
C LEU A 306 -10.52 21.77 2.48
N THR A 307 -10.56 20.51 2.91
CA THR A 307 -10.69 19.35 2.04
C THR A 307 -12.14 18.89 2.07
N PHE A 308 -12.77 18.81 0.91
CA PHE A 308 -14.15 18.35 0.79
C PHE A 308 -14.11 16.88 0.41
N LEU A 309 -14.89 16.06 1.11
CA LEU A 309 -14.94 14.62 0.94
C LEU A 309 -16.38 14.19 0.69
N VAL A 310 -16.55 13.26 -0.25
CA VAL A 310 -17.82 12.60 -0.53
C VAL A 310 -17.63 11.10 -0.44
N ARG A 311 -18.69 10.37 -0.10
CA ARG A 311 -18.67 8.89 -0.09
C ARG A 311 -19.63 8.37 -1.13
N ALA A 312 -19.18 7.37 -1.89
CA ALA A 312 -19.95 6.76 -2.97
C ALA A 312 -19.69 5.24 -3.04
N PRO A 313 -20.64 4.47 -3.59
CA PRO A 313 -20.46 3.06 -3.86
C PRO A 313 -19.57 2.84 -5.10
N PHE A 314 -18.60 1.93 -4.97
CA PHE A 314 -17.78 1.44 -6.06
C PHE A 314 -17.94 -0.07 -6.17
N GLU A 315 -18.13 -0.58 -7.38
CA GLU A 315 -18.29 -2.02 -7.63
C GLU A 315 -16.97 -2.75 -7.42
N VAL A 316 -16.97 -3.81 -6.61
CA VAL A 316 -15.79 -4.62 -6.35
C VAL A 316 -16.05 -6.07 -6.77
N HIS A 317 -15.04 -6.69 -7.37
CA HIS A 317 -15.07 -8.09 -7.79
C HIS A 317 -14.10 -8.94 -6.96
N PRO A 318 -14.48 -9.33 -5.72
CA PRO A 318 -13.56 -9.96 -4.76
C PRO A 318 -13.04 -11.34 -5.18
N SER A 319 -13.53 -11.92 -6.28
CA SER A 319 -13.11 -13.24 -6.79
C SER A 319 -13.06 -13.32 -8.32
N GLY A 320 -12.95 -12.18 -9.01
CA GLY A 320 -12.95 -12.07 -10.47
C GLY A 320 -14.32 -11.72 -11.08
N VAL A 321 -14.32 -11.51 -12.40
CA VAL A 321 -15.42 -10.90 -13.19
C VAL A 321 -16.74 -11.70 -13.12
N ASP A 322 -16.70 -12.98 -12.74
CA ASP A 322 -17.86 -13.89 -12.72
C ASP A 322 -18.62 -13.94 -11.38
N ALA A 323 -18.15 -13.21 -10.35
CA ALA A 323 -18.87 -13.09 -9.07
C ALA A 323 -19.89 -11.94 -9.12
N GLU A 324 -20.99 -12.05 -8.35
CA GLU A 324 -21.93 -10.94 -8.16
C GLU A 324 -21.16 -9.71 -7.65
N PRO A 325 -21.23 -8.56 -8.36
CA PRO A 325 -20.52 -7.37 -7.95
C PRO A 325 -20.99 -6.95 -6.56
N GLU A 326 -20.06 -6.85 -5.63
CA GLU A 326 -20.31 -6.23 -4.33
C GLU A 326 -20.04 -4.73 -4.45
N GLN A 327 -20.52 -3.95 -3.50
CA GLN A 327 -20.21 -2.52 -3.45
C GLN A 327 -19.40 -2.20 -2.20
N GLU A 328 -18.29 -1.52 -2.39
CA GLU A 328 -17.55 -0.88 -1.31
C GLU A 328 -17.82 0.62 -1.30
N GLN A 329 -17.90 1.16 -0.09
CA GLN A 329 -18.28 2.55 0.12
C GLN A 329 -17.02 3.36 0.43
N LEU A 330 -16.47 4.03 -0.56
CA LEU A 330 -15.15 4.68 -0.48
C LEU A 330 -15.28 6.20 -0.37
N TRP A 331 -14.37 6.80 0.40
CA TRP A 331 -14.24 8.26 0.47
C TRP A 331 -13.41 8.81 -0.69
N VAL A 332 -13.92 9.89 -1.28
CA VAL A 332 -13.36 10.60 -2.42
C VAL A 332 -13.12 12.06 -2.03
N GLU A 333 -11.90 12.54 -2.20
CA GLU A 333 -11.55 13.95 -2.12
C GLU A 333 -11.99 14.68 -3.39
N VAL A 334 -12.71 15.79 -3.23
CA VAL A 334 -13.23 16.57 -4.35
C VAL A 334 -12.14 17.45 -4.96
N ILE A 335 -11.77 17.18 -6.22
CA ILE A 335 -10.81 17.98 -7.00
C ILE A 335 -11.53 18.97 -7.91
N GLN A 336 -12.59 18.52 -8.56
CA GLN A 336 -13.42 19.31 -9.44
C GLN A 336 -14.87 18.87 -9.33
N TRP A 337 -15.78 19.82 -9.45
CA TRP A 337 -17.21 19.53 -9.42
C TRP A 337 -17.90 20.29 -10.54
N ASP A 338 -18.43 19.55 -11.50
CA ASP A 338 -19.23 20.07 -12.60
C ASP A 338 -20.71 19.70 -12.41
N GLU A 339 -21.60 20.39 -13.13
CA GLU A 339 -23.07 20.32 -13.09
C GLU A 339 -23.69 19.25 -12.18
N ASP A 340 -23.58 17.96 -12.53
CA ASP A 340 -24.10 16.82 -11.77
C ASP A 340 -23.05 15.72 -11.51
N THR A 341 -21.77 15.98 -11.84
CA THR A 341 -20.68 15.01 -11.76
C THR A 341 -19.48 15.59 -11.03
N LEU A 342 -18.94 14.81 -10.11
CA LEU A 342 -17.75 15.10 -9.34
C LEU A 342 -16.56 14.33 -9.90
N VAL A 343 -15.45 15.03 -10.12
CA VAL A 343 -14.15 14.41 -10.36
C VAL A 343 -13.33 14.54 -9.09
N GLY A 344 -12.88 13.42 -8.56
CA GLY A 344 -12.16 13.38 -7.31
C GLY A 344 -11.07 12.33 -7.27
N LYS A 345 -10.45 12.21 -6.11
CA LYS A 345 -9.36 11.29 -5.82
C LYS A 345 -9.72 10.40 -4.65
N LEU A 346 -9.55 9.09 -4.78
CA LEU A 346 -9.81 8.16 -3.68
C LEU A 346 -8.88 8.44 -2.49
N VAL A 347 -9.45 8.67 -1.31
CA VAL A 347 -8.70 8.92 -0.06
C VAL A 347 -8.13 7.63 0.51
N GLU A 348 -8.85 6.54 0.28
CA GLU A 348 -8.54 5.17 0.65
C GLU A 348 -8.86 4.27 -0.54
N GLY A 349 -8.18 3.13 -0.65
CA GLY A 349 -8.52 2.15 -1.67
C GLY A 349 -9.52 1.10 -1.17
N GLY A 350 -10.13 0.40 -2.13
CA GLY A 350 -11.04 -0.72 -1.85
C GLY A 350 -10.33 -1.81 -1.07
N THR A 351 -10.93 -2.27 0.02
CA THR A 351 -10.36 -3.29 0.90
C THR A 351 -10.35 -4.68 0.27
N ARG A 352 -11.27 -4.97 -0.66
CA ARG A 352 -11.41 -6.29 -1.32
C ARG A 352 -11.05 -6.29 -2.80
N THR A 353 -10.52 -5.19 -3.32
CA THR A 353 -10.08 -5.10 -4.72
C THR A 353 -8.85 -4.23 -4.85
N THR A 354 -8.02 -4.54 -5.85
CA THR A 354 -6.90 -3.70 -6.28
C THR A 354 -7.29 -2.72 -7.38
N GLU A 355 -8.54 -2.75 -7.87
CA GLU A 355 -9.05 -1.85 -8.90
C GLU A 355 -9.21 -0.42 -8.37
N TRP A 356 -9.72 -0.28 -7.14
CA TRP A 356 -9.89 1.03 -6.49
C TRP A 356 -8.69 1.31 -5.60
N ARG A 357 -7.71 2.03 -6.14
CA ARG A 357 -6.48 2.35 -5.41
C ARG A 357 -6.58 3.72 -4.75
N LYS A 358 -5.85 3.86 -3.64
CA LYS A 358 -5.69 5.17 -3.04
C LYS A 358 -5.04 6.11 -4.07
N GLY A 359 -5.66 7.26 -4.22
CA GLY A 359 -5.19 8.28 -5.14
C GLY A 359 -5.67 8.15 -6.59
N SER A 360 -6.39 7.10 -6.96
CA SER A 360 -6.99 7.00 -8.29
C SER A 360 -8.00 8.13 -8.52
N HIS A 361 -8.00 8.66 -9.74
CA HIS A 361 -9.01 9.61 -10.17
C HIS A 361 -10.31 8.87 -10.48
N VAL A 362 -11.42 9.38 -9.94
CA VAL A 362 -12.75 8.78 -10.10
C VAL A 362 -13.77 9.84 -10.44
N GLU A 363 -14.76 9.44 -11.22
CA GLU A 363 -15.96 10.22 -11.52
C GLU A 363 -17.13 9.66 -10.72
N VAL A 364 -17.87 10.53 -10.03
CA VAL A 364 -19.00 10.16 -9.18
C VAL A 364 -20.19 11.05 -9.55
N ASP A 365 -21.32 10.44 -9.86
CA ASP A 365 -22.56 11.19 -10.06
C ASP A 365 -23.11 11.69 -8.72
N ASP A 366 -23.66 12.90 -8.70
CA ASP A 366 -24.27 13.51 -7.50
C ASP A 366 -25.32 12.58 -6.86
N SER A 367 -26.00 11.77 -7.69
CA SER A 367 -27.02 10.80 -7.25
C SER A 367 -26.48 9.60 -6.47
N GLN A 368 -25.19 9.29 -6.62
CA GLN A 368 -24.53 8.17 -5.95
C GLN A 368 -23.93 8.55 -4.59
N ILE A 369 -23.81 9.86 -4.33
CA ILE A 369 -23.21 10.37 -3.08
C ILE A 369 -24.13 10.05 -1.91
N ASN A 370 -23.59 9.31 -0.94
CA ASN A 370 -24.34 8.82 0.22
C ASN A 370 -23.80 9.32 1.57
N ALA A 371 -22.65 9.97 1.60
CA ALA A 371 -22.18 10.72 2.76
C ALA A 371 -21.32 11.91 2.34
N LEU A 372 -21.26 12.92 3.21
CA LEU A 372 -20.52 14.16 3.02
C LEU A 372 -19.64 14.41 4.24
N ALA A 373 -18.45 14.95 4.00
CA ALA A 373 -17.55 15.38 5.05
C ALA A 373 -16.67 16.54 4.61
N VAL A 374 -16.24 17.34 5.57
CA VAL A 374 -15.20 18.35 5.37
C VAL A 374 -14.08 18.05 6.34
N ALA A 375 -12.84 18.05 5.87
CA ALA A 375 -11.67 18.02 6.71
C ALA A 375 -10.95 19.37 6.70
N ARG A 376 -10.41 19.75 7.85
CA ARG A 376 -9.59 20.94 8.04
C ARG A 376 -8.30 20.56 8.73
N GLU A 377 -7.18 20.93 8.12
CA GLU A 377 -5.84 20.65 8.68
C GLU A 377 -5.63 19.16 9.05
N GLY A 378 -6.15 18.25 8.21
CA GLY A 378 -6.02 16.79 8.41
C GLY A 378 -7.01 16.17 9.39
N ARG A 379 -7.92 16.95 9.98
CA ARG A 379 -9.01 16.43 10.85
C ARG A 379 -10.36 16.58 10.17
N GLN A 380 -11.16 15.51 10.14
CA GLN A 380 -12.56 15.57 9.74
C GLN A 380 -13.38 16.37 10.76
N LEU A 381 -14.18 17.32 10.28
CA LEU A 381 -15.12 18.07 11.09
C LEU A 381 -16.23 17.14 11.59
N ASP A 382 -16.65 17.33 12.83
CA ASP A 382 -17.81 16.62 13.35
C ASP A 382 -19.12 17.12 12.67
N PRO A 383 -20.24 16.40 12.81
CA PRO A 383 -21.48 16.79 12.15
C PRO A 383 -21.99 18.18 12.50
N GLU A 384 -21.77 18.65 13.74
CA GLU A 384 -22.22 19.97 14.20
C GLU A 384 -21.33 21.08 13.61
N GLU A 385 -20.01 20.88 13.59
CA GLU A 385 -19.02 21.76 12.96
C GLU A 385 -19.27 21.88 11.46
N MET A 386 -19.54 20.76 10.79
CA MET A 386 -19.88 20.74 9.38
C MET A 386 -21.19 21.49 9.11
N GLU A 387 -22.22 21.25 9.92
CA GLU A 387 -23.49 21.95 9.76
C GLU A 387 -23.34 23.46 9.99
N GLN A 388 -22.59 23.89 11.01
CA GLN A 388 -22.29 25.31 11.24
C GLN A 388 -21.54 25.93 10.06
N LEU A 389 -20.53 25.24 9.52
CA LEU A 389 -19.79 25.69 8.34
C LEU A 389 -20.71 25.89 7.14
N LEU A 390 -21.65 24.96 6.91
CA LEU A 390 -22.60 25.04 5.81
C LEU A 390 -23.73 26.07 6.06
N GLN A 391 -24.12 26.30 7.31
CA GLN A 391 -25.16 27.27 7.68
C GLN A 391 -24.66 28.72 7.61
N LEU A 392 -23.38 28.97 7.87
CA LEU A 392 -22.75 30.30 7.71
C LEU A 392 -22.80 30.81 6.25
N GLU A 393 -23.20 29.96 5.31
CA GLU A 393 -23.16 30.19 3.86
C GLU A 393 -24.55 30.33 3.21
N LEU A 394 -25.62 30.18 4.01
CA LEU A 394 -26.99 30.45 3.57
C LEU A 394 -27.20 31.98 3.48
N PRO A 395 -27.76 32.51 2.37
CA PRO A 395 -28.11 33.93 2.32
C PRO A 395 -29.12 34.25 3.42
N ALA A 396 -28.88 35.35 4.13
CA ALA A 396 -29.72 35.86 5.22
C ALA A 396 -31.16 36.19 4.79
#